data_AF-X5H2F4-F1
#
_entry.id   AF-X5H2F4-F1
#
_cell.length_a   1.000
_cell.length_b   1.000
_cell.length_c   1.000
_cell.angle_alpha   90.00
_cell.angle_beta   90.00
_cell.angle_gamma   90.00
#
_symmetry.space_group_name_H-M   'P 1'
#
loop_
_entity.id
_entity.type
_entity.pdbx_description
1 polymer ?
#
loop_
_entity_poly.entity_id
_entity_poly.type
_entity_poly.pdbx_seq_one_letter_code
_entity_poly.pdbx_strand_id
1 'polypeptide(L)'
;MDIFGNEFDVHINANGTEYAGQVIVDNEGSFDAGLKLQAGVGTFGHFSGDILRNDDDLENHYVAHYLFEQCVIHPELPVLHSFTGEAVLHFEGNNITFGDENITVSLHSSKKPGENEKPADNDEVTQNQQ
;
A
#
# COMPACT_ATOMS: atom_id res chain seq x y z
N MET A 1 -4.70 0.08 -11.90
CA MET A 1 -4.06 -0.77 -10.89
C MET A 1 -5.14 -1.17 -9.90
N ASP A 2 -5.15 -2.42 -9.45
CA ASP A 2 -6.02 -2.83 -8.35
C ASP A 2 -5.26 -2.65 -7.02
N ILE A 3 -5.91 -2.01 -6.05
CA ILE A 3 -5.31 -1.70 -4.74
C ILE A 3 -5.73 -2.76 -3.73
N PHE A 4 -7.03 -3.08 -3.72
CA PHE A 4 -7.64 -3.96 -2.74
C PHE A 4 -7.17 -5.40 -2.94
N GLY A 5 -6.85 -6.08 -1.84
CA GLY A 5 -6.34 -7.45 -1.85
C GLY A 5 -4.93 -7.61 -2.43
N ASN A 6 -4.15 -6.52 -2.53
CA ASN A 6 -2.81 -6.55 -3.10
C ASN A 6 -1.71 -6.17 -2.10
N GLU A 7 -0.52 -6.70 -2.35
CA GLU A 7 0.71 -6.42 -1.61
C GLU A 7 1.56 -5.38 -2.36
N PHE A 8 2.16 -4.48 -1.60
CA PHE A 8 2.99 -3.40 -2.10
C PHE A 8 4.30 -3.31 -1.33
N ASP A 9 5.38 -3.02 -2.05
CA ASP A 9 6.60 -2.50 -1.46
C ASP A 9 6.30 -1.04 -1.05
N VAL A 10 6.44 -0.74 0.24
CA VAL A 10 6.16 0.59 0.79
C VAL A 10 7.45 1.30 1.19
N HIS A 11 7.55 2.56 0.79
CA HIS A 11 8.60 3.48 1.18
C HIS A 11 7.98 4.72 1.83
N ILE A 12 8.45 5.09 3.01
CA ILE A 12 7.99 6.26 3.75
C ILE A 12 9.18 7.15 4.07
N ASN A 13 9.16 8.38 3.57
CA ASN A 13 10.02 9.45 4.04
C ASN A 13 9.23 10.29 5.03
N ALA A 14 9.64 10.25 6.30
CA ALA A 14 9.06 11.07 7.36
C ALA A 14 10.13 12.04 7.90
N ASN A 15 9.97 13.34 7.63
CA ASN A 15 10.93 14.38 7.97
C ASN A 15 12.38 14.06 7.54
N GLY A 16 12.56 13.51 6.34
CA GLY A 16 13.87 13.12 5.81
C GLY A 16 14.40 11.78 6.33
N THR A 17 13.63 11.07 7.15
CA THR A 17 13.98 9.72 7.64
C THR A 17 13.26 8.68 6.81
N GLU A 18 14.02 7.74 6.23
CA GLU A 18 13.51 6.74 5.29
C GLU A 18 13.21 5.40 5.96
N TYR A 19 12.00 4.89 5.70
CA TYR A 19 11.52 3.59 6.13
C TYR A 19 11.06 2.78 4.93
N ALA A 20 11.27 1.47 4.96
CA ALA A 20 10.70 0.59 3.95
C ALA A 20 10.27 -0.75 4.52
N GLY A 21 9.34 -1.39 3.83
CA GLY A 21 8.79 -2.69 4.17
C GLY A 21 7.79 -3.14 3.12
N GLN A 22 6.90 -4.05 3.53
CA GLN A 22 5.79 -4.51 2.71
C GLN A 22 4.49 -4.23 3.44
N VAL A 23 3.46 -3.86 2.68
CA VAL A 23 2.12 -3.63 3.20
C VAL A 23 1.12 -4.39 2.32
N ILE A 24 0.14 -5.01 2.95
CA ILE A 24 -0.99 -5.62 2.28
C ILE A 24 -2.19 -4.72 2.53
N VAL A 25 -2.81 -4.24 1.45
CA VAL A 25 -4.11 -3.57 1.53
C VAL A 25 -5.15 -4.66 1.34
N ASP A 26 -5.99 -4.89 2.34
CA ASP A 26 -7.00 -5.93 2.27
C ASP A 26 -8.16 -5.55 1.33
N ASN A 27 -9.16 -6.44 1.22
CA ASN A 27 -10.30 -6.22 0.33
C ASN A 27 -11.23 -5.10 0.80
N GLU A 28 -11.12 -4.67 2.06
CA GLU A 28 -11.89 -3.57 2.65
C GLU A 28 -11.10 -2.25 2.61
N GLY A 29 -9.84 -2.28 2.15
CA GLY A 29 -8.96 -1.12 2.07
C GLY A 29 -8.10 -0.90 3.30
N SER A 30 -8.21 -1.75 4.33
CA SER A 30 -7.44 -1.60 5.57
C SER A 30 -6.03 -2.14 5.41
N PHE A 31 -5.09 -1.55 6.13
CA PHE A 31 -3.70 -2.00 6.18
C PHE A 31 -3.06 -1.76 7.55
N ASP A 32 -2.10 -2.63 7.89
CA ASP A 32 -1.28 -2.57 9.10
C ASP A 32 0.07 -3.25 8.80
N ALA A 33 1.17 -2.51 8.93
CA ALA A 33 2.50 -2.98 8.58
C ALA A 33 3.60 -2.39 9.48
N GLY A 34 4.57 -3.24 9.82
CA GLY A 34 5.83 -2.82 10.45
C GLY A 34 6.90 -2.51 9.39
N LEU A 35 7.52 -1.34 9.47
CA LEU A 35 8.56 -0.87 8.55
C LEU A 35 9.93 -0.79 9.23
N LYS A 36 10.98 -0.99 8.44
CA LYS A 36 12.38 -0.89 8.90
C LYS A 36 12.99 0.43 8.46
N LEU A 37 13.68 1.08 9.38
CA LEU A 37 14.55 2.22 9.09
C LEU A 37 15.63 1.79 8.08
N GLN A 38 15.79 2.53 6.99
CA GLN A 38 16.74 2.20 5.93
C GLN A 38 18.19 2.57 6.27
N ALA A 39 18.39 3.59 7.11
CA ALA A 39 19.71 4.04 7.55
C ALA A 39 19.75 4.20 9.07
N GLY A 40 20.21 3.15 9.78
CA GLY A 40 20.41 3.17 11.22
C GLY A 40 19.96 1.89 11.91
N VAL A 41 19.89 1.93 13.24
CA VAL A 41 19.43 0.83 14.10
C VAL A 41 18.64 1.41 15.26
N GLY A 42 17.60 0.68 15.69
CA GLY A 42 16.87 0.97 16.93
C GLY A 42 15.51 1.66 16.76
N THR A 43 15.19 2.16 15.57
CA THR A 43 13.87 2.77 15.26
C THR A 43 13.12 1.97 14.19
N PHE A 44 11.84 1.71 14.43
CA PHE A 44 10.90 1.01 13.55
C PHE A 44 9.78 1.96 13.18
N GLY A 45 9.18 1.74 12.02
CA GLY A 45 7.93 2.39 11.64
C GLY A 45 6.77 1.45 11.88
N HIS A 46 5.63 1.96 12.33
CA HIS A 46 4.35 1.27 12.26
C HIS A 46 3.44 2.09 11.35
N PHE A 47 2.94 1.47 10.28
CA PHE A 47 2.14 2.12 9.26
C PHE A 47 0.79 1.43 9.17
N SER A 48 -0.29 2.16 9.47
CA SER A 48 -1.64 1.63 9.49
C SER A 48 -2.64 2.65 8.94
N GLY A 49 -3.82 2.18 8.55
CA GLY A 49 -4.87 3.04 8.01
C GLY A 49 -5.84 2.32 7.09
N ASP A 50 -6.54 3.10 6.29
CA ASP A 50 -7.53 2.63 5.32
C ASP A 50 -7.48 3.44 4.02
N ILE A 51 -7.81 2.78 2.91
CA ILE A 51 -7.99 3.40 1.59
C ILE A 51 -9.44 3.25 1.19
N LEU A 52 -10.12 4.38 0.98
CA LEU A 52 -11.50 4.42 0.54
C LEU A 52 -11.59 4.80 -0.93
N ARG A 53 -12.55 4.20 -1.64
CA ARG A 53 -12.94 4.62 -2.97
C ARG A 53 -14.02 5.69 -2.85
N ASN A 54 -13.82 6.84 -3.48
CA ASN A 54 -14.85 7.84 -3.64
C ASN A 54 -15.68 7.48 -4.88
N ASP A 55 -16.93 7.08 -4.66
CA ASP A 55 -17.84 6.62 -5.72
C ASP A 55 -18.53 7.76 -6.50
N ASP A 56 -18.39 9.00 -6.03
CA ASP A 56 -19.05 10.17 -6.65
C ASP A 56 -18.24 10.78 -7.80
N ASP A 57 -17.02 10.31 -8.07
CA ASP A 57 -16.13 10.91 -9.06
C ASP A 57 -15.65 9.87 -10.09
N LEU A 58 -15.87 10.18 -11.38
CA LEU A 58 -15.70 9.26 -12.51
C LEU A 58 -14.23 8.92 -12.80
N GLU A 59 -13.29 9.65 -12.20
CA GLU A 59 -11.85 9.45 -12.33
C GLU A 59 -11.22 8.82 -11.06
N ASN A 60 -11.74 7.68 -10.58
CA ASN A 60 -11.07 6.80 -9.60
C ASN A 60 -10.39 7.55 -8.43
N HIS A 61 -11.15 8.36 -7.70
CA HIS A 61 -10.61 9.11 -6.58
C HIS A 61 -10.50 8.20 -5.35
N TYR A 62 -9.29 7.74 -5.07
CA TYR A 62 -9.00 7.02 -3.82
C TYR A 62 -8.43 8.00 -2.79
N VAL A 63 -8.85 7.83 -1.54
CA VAL A 63 -8.37 8.62 -0.40
C VAL A 63 -7.79 7.66 0.63
N ALA A 64 -6.57 7.93 1.08
CA ALA A 64 -5.96 7.23 2.21
C ALA A 64 -6.16 8.04 3.49
N HIS A 65 -6.71 7.39 4.52
CA HIS A 65 -6.51 7.80 5.90
C HIS A 65 -5.35 6.98 6.45
N TYR A 66 -4.34 7.64 6.98
CA TYR A 66 -3.13 6.95 7.43
C TYR A 66 -2.66 7.43 8.80
N LEU A 67 -1.93 6.53 9.45
CA LEU A 67 -1.15 6.74 10.65
C LEU A 67 0.23 6.10 10.44
N PHE A 68 1.28 6.88 10.61
CA PHE A 68 2.66 6.42 10.66
C PHE A 68 3.29 6.79 11.99
N GLU A 69 3.72 5.80 12.75
CA GLU A 69 4.35 5.96 14.06
C GLU A 69 5.83 5.55 13.99
N GLN A 70 6.70 6.42 14.48
CA GLN A 70 8.12 6.11 14.70
C GLN A 70 8.27 5.52 16.10
N CYS A 71 8.65 4.25 16.18
CA CYS A 71 8.76 3.50 17.43
C CYS A 71 10.22 3.14 17.74
N VAL A 72 10.60 3.07 19.02
CA VAL A 72 11.92 2.56 19.44
C VAL A 72 11.78 1.09 19.83
N ILE A 73 12.82 0.27 19.61
CA ILE A 73 12.87 -1.06 20.27
C ILE A 73 13.14 -0.86 21.77
N HIS A 74 12.14 -0.46 22.53
CA HIS A 74 12.19 -0.49 23.98
C HIS A 74 10.78 -0.72 24.54
N PRO A 75 10.57 -1.76 25.39
CA PRO A 75 9.24 -2.18 25.85
C PRO A 75 8.48 -1.12 26.68
N GLU A 76 9.12 -0.01 27.01
CA GLU A 76 8.57 1.06 27.86
C GLU A 76 8.50 2.44 27.17
N LEU A 77 8.95 2.58 25.92
CA LEU A 77 8.89 3.86 25.20
C LEU A 77 7.88 3.76 24.06
N PRO A 78 6.75 4.48 24.14
CA PRO A 78 5.55 4.11 23.40
C PRO A 78 5.60 4.50 21.91
N VAL A 79 5.93 5.76 21.59
CA VAL A 79 6.06 6.30 20.22
C VAL A 79 6.92 7.56 20.30
N LEU A 80 7.82 7.80 19.35
CA LEU A 80 8.62 9.03 19.27
C LEU A 80 7.86 10.15 18.55
N HIS A 81 7.25 9.81 17.42
CA HIS A 81 6.50 10.74 16.59
C HIS A 81 5.41 9.99 15.84
N SER A 82 4.33 10.68 15.55
CA SER A 82 3.19 10.16 14.80
C SER A 82 2.79 11.15 13.73
N PHE A 83 2.61 10.66 12.50
CA PHE A 83 2.07 11.40 11.38
C PHE A 83 0.73 10.79 11.03
N THR A 84 -0.31 11.62 10.94
CA THR A 84 -1.62 11.16 10.52
C THR A 84 -2.20 12.16 9.55
N GLY A 85 -2.93 11.66 8.56
CA GLY A 85 -3.49 12.51 7.54
C GLY A 85 -4.51 11.79 6.67
N GLU A 86 -5.19 12.61 5.89
CA GLU A 86 -6.06 12.23 4.80
C GLU A 86 -5.44 12.76 3.51
N ALA A 87 -5.20 11.91 2.52
CA ALA A 87 -4.58 12.32 1.28
C ALA A 87 -5.17 11.59 0.07
N VAL A 88 -5.34 12.33 -1.02
CA VAL A 88 -5.73 11.76 -2.32
C VAL A 88 -4.55 10.98 -2.89
N LEU A 89 -4.82 9.78 -3.39
CA LEU A 89 -3.80 8.94 -4.03
C LEU A 89 -3.47 9.47 -5.42
N HIS A 90 -2.18 9.60 -5.72
CA HIS A 90 -1.66 9.92 -7.04
C HIS A 90 -1.07 8.65 -7.69
N PHE A 91 -1.53 8.32 -8.91
CA PHE A 91 -1.09 7.13 -9.64
C PHE A 91 -0.12 7.50 -10.76
N GLU A 92 1.05 6.87 -10.78
CA GLU A 92 2.02 6.97 -11.87
C GLU A 92 2.53 5.57 -12.25
N GLY A 93 1.91 4.97 -13.26
CA GLY A 93 2.21 3.60 -13.69
C GLY A 93 1.86 2.58 -12.61
N ASN A 94 2.88 1.98 -11.98
CA ASN A 94 2.74 1.01 -10.88
C ASN A 94 3.01 1.61 -9.50
N ASN A 95 3.17 2.93 -9.43
CA ASN A 95 3.45 3.66 -8.20
C ASN A 95 2.19 4.41 -7.76
N ILE A 96 1.96 4.38 -6.46
CA ILE A 96 0.95 5.19 -5.77
C ILE A 96 1.70 6.08 -4.80
N THR A 97 1.48 7.38 -4.85
CA THR A 97 2.10 8.34 -3.94
C THR A 97 1.04 9.20 -3.26
N PHE A 98 1.23 9.47 -1.97
CA PHE A 98 0.36 10.32 -1.16
C PHE A 98 1.11 10.78 0.10
N GLY A 99 0.60 11.80 0.78
CA GLY A 99 1.23 12.37 1.96
C GLY A 99 0.99 13.87 2.08
N ASP A 100 1.83 14.53 2.87
CA ASP A 100 1.83 15.97 3.09
C ASP A 100 3.26 16.56 3.07
N GLU A 101 3.45 17.75 3.63
CA GLU A 101 4.75 18.43 3.68
C GLU A 101 5.80 17.73 4.57
N ASN A 102 5.38 16.89 5.52
CA ASN A 102 6.24 16.26 6.53
C ASN A 102 6.39 14.74 6.32
N ILE A 103 5.48 14.13 5.56
CA ILE A 103 5.52 12.71 5.24
C ILE A 103 5.15 12.44 3.78
N THR A 104 5.96 11.64 3.10
CA THR A 104 5.66 11.10 1.77
C THR A 104 5.61 9.58 1.84
N VAL A 105 4.50 9.00 1.41
CA VAL A 105 4.29 7.56 1.29
C VAL A 105 4.28 7.18 -0.19
N SER A 106 5.03 6.14 -0.53
CA SER A 106 5.07 5.56 -1.87
C SER A 106 4.81 4.06 -1.78
N LEU A 107 3.82 3.58 -2.53
CA LEU A 107 3.50 2.16 -2.68
C LEU A 107 3.86 1.74 -4.10
N HIS A 108 4.66 0.70 -4.24
CA HIS A 108 5.01 0.11 -5.52
C HIS A 108 4.45 -1.32 -5.59
N SER A 109 3.61 -1.60 -6.58
CA SER A 109 3.15 -2.97 -6.79
C SER A 109 4.24 -3.82 -7.43
N SER A 110 4.64 -4.90 -6.78
CA SER A 110 5.65 -5.83 -7.31
C SER A 110 5.06 -6.79 -8.36
N LYS A 111 3.73 -6.84 -8.52
CA LYS A 111 3.07 -7.64 -9.57
C LYS A 111 3.35 -7.02 -10.94
N LYS A 112 4.03 -7.78 -11.80
CA LYS A 112 4.07 -7.46 -13.23
C LYS A 112 2.64 -7.47 -13.77
N PRO A 113 2.23 -6.49 -14.60
CA PRO A 113 0.93 -6.54 -15.28
C PRO A 113 0.93 -7.76 -16.21
N GLY A 114 0.27 -8.85 -15.80
CA GLY A 114 0.26 -10.09 -16.59
C GLY A 114 -0.28 -11.36 -15.92
N GLU A 115 -0.45 -11.42 -14.61
CA GLU A 115 -1.10 -12.56 -13.94
C GLU A 115 -2.55 -12.24 -13.55
N ASN A 116 -3.34 -11.78 -14.52
CA ASN A 116 -4.76 -12.12 -14.50
C ASN A 116 -4.90 -13.43 -15.25
N GLU A 117 -5.37 -14.42 -14.51
CA GLU A 117 -5.64 -15.79 -14.92
C GLU A 117 -6.20 -15.87 -16.34
N LYS A 118 -5.60 -16.76 -17.14
CA LYS A 118 -6.21 -17.28 -18.36
C LYS A 118 -7.69 -17.56 -18.08
N PRO A 119 -8.63 -17.15 -18.96
CA PRO A 119 -9.94 -17.78 -18.95
C PRO A 119 -9.74 -19.28 -19.12
N ALA A 120 -10.37 -20.07 -18.25
CA ALA A 120 -10.41 -21.52 -18.37
C ALA A 120 -10.82 -21.89 -19.81
N ASP A 121 -10.10 -22.87 -20.35
CA ASP A 121 -10.18 -23.37 -21.72
C ASP A 121 -11.62 -23.47 -22.27
N ASN A 122 -11.75 -23.05 -23.52
CA ASN A 122 -12.76 -23.56 -24.43
C ASN A 122 -12.62 -25.08 -24.52
N ASP A 123 -13.49 -25.84 -23.87
CA ASP A 123 -13.79 -27.21 -24.31
C ASP A 123 -14.68 -27.15 -25.56
N GLU A 124 -14.08 -26.81 -26.71
CA GLU A 124 -14.59 -27.26 -28.01
C GLU A 124 -14.34 -28.77 -28.13
N VAL A 125 -15.27 -29.59 -27.65
CA VAL A 125 -15.34 -30.99 -28.08
C VAL A 125 -16.16 -31.05 -29.36
N THR A 126 -15.47 -30.95 -30.50
CA THR A 126 -16.04 -31.40 -31.78
C THR A 126 -15.85 -32.92 -31.90
N GLN A 127 -16.86 -33.56 -32.48
CA GLN A 127 -16.90 -34.93 -33.05
C GLN A 127 -17.39 -36.05 -32.12
N ASN A 128 -18.63 -36.50 -32.36
CA ASN A 128 -18.81 -37.90 -32.72
C ASN A 128 -19.80 -38.04 -33.88
N GLN A 129 -19.31 -38.71 -34.92
CA GLN A 129 -20.05 -39.26 -36.03
C GLN A 129 -21.02 -40.31 -35.53
N GLN A 130 -22.29 -40.25 -35.98
CA GLN A 130 -23.06 -41.40 -36.50
C GLN A 130 -24.39 -40.92 -37.08
#